data_AF-A0A378R0H3-F1
#
_entry.id   AF-A0A378R0H3-F1
#
_cell.length_a   1.000
_cell.length_b   1.000
_cell.length_c   1.000
_cell.angle_alpha   90.00
_cell.angle_beta   90.00
_cell.angle_gamma   90.00
#
_symmetry.space_group_name_H-M   'P 1'
#
loop_
_entity.id
_entity.type
_entity.pdbx_description
1 polymer ?
#
loop_
_entity_poly.entity_id
_entity_poly.type
_entity_poly.pdbx_seq_one_letter_code
_entity_poly.pdbx_strand_id
1 'polypeptide(L)'
;MKKILSTVLALSLLTPAVAFADNDDHIEREIRTDVNYQANVKKATQLLQSKGYQVVDIDPDAHRGQKTLEVEAYKNGQEYDIRLSYPNLEILSERLDD
;
A
#
# COMPACT_ATOMS: atom_id res chain seq x y z
N MET A 1 3.78 -15.69 -59.31
CA MET A 1 4.09 -14.31 -58.90
C MET A 1 3.27 -13.97 -57.66
N LYS A 2 3.96 -13.55 -56.58
CA LYS A 2 3.62 -12.45 -55.64
C LYS A 2 2.12 -12.30 -55.25
N LYS A 3 1.69 -12.75 -54.07
CA LYS A 3 1.79 -12.13 -52.71
C LYS A 3 0.41 -11.59 -52.24
N ILE A 4 -0.24 -12.38 -51.38
CA ILE A 4 -0.93 -12.04 -50.11
C ILE A 4 -1.26 -10.57 -49.83
N LEU A 5 -2.48 -10.31 -49.31
CA LEU A 5 -2.71 -9.43 -48.14
C LEU A 5 -4.19 -9.49 -47.71
N SER A 6 -4.49 -10.29 -46.68
CA SER A 6 -5.69 -10.10 -45.84
C SER A 6 -5.19 -9.68 -44.47
N THR A 7 -5.31 -8.39 -44.18
CA THR A 7 -4.90 -7.79 -42.91
C THR A 7 -5.91 -8.18 -41.83
N VAL A 8 -5.54 -9.12 -40.95
CA VAL A 8 -6.24 -9.33 -39.68
C VAL A 8 -5.59 -8.40 -38.66
N LEU A 9 -6.31 -7.37 -38.25
CA LEU A 9 -5.94 -6.52 -37.12
C LEU A 9 -6.25 -7.31 -35.84
N ALA A 10 -5.29 -8.09 -35.36
CA ALA A 10 -5.36 -8.66 -34.02
C ALA A 10 -5.03 -7.55 -33.02
N LEU A 11 -6.07 -7.00 -32.36
CA LEU A 11 -5.90 -6.08 -31.25
C LEU A 11 -5.45 -6.91 -30.03
N SER A 12 -4.14 -7.12 -29.91
CA SER A 12 -3.56 -7.71 -28.72
C SER A 12 -3.71 -6.71 -27.57
N LEU A 13 -4.60 -7.01 -26.61
CA LEU A 13 -4.65 -6.35 -25.32
C LEU A 13 -3.33 -6.63 -24.59
N LEU A 14 -2.38 -5.70 -24.70
CA LEU A 14 -1.22 -5.66 -23.83
C LEU A 14 -1.72 -5.25 -22.45
N THR A 15 -1.79 -6.22 -21.55
CA THR A 15 -2.09 -6.03 -20.13
C THR A 15 -1.00 -5.18 -19.47
N PRO A 16 -1.31 -4.02 -18.85
CA PRO A 16 -0.32 -3.19 -18.18
C PRO A 16 -0.06 -3.71 -16.76
N ALA A 17 0.52 -4.91 -16.62
CA ALA A 17 0.89 -5.41 -15.30
C ALA A 17 2.14 -4.68 -14.73
N VAL A 18 2.98 -4.12 -15.61
CA VAL A 18 4.29 -3.54 -15.23
C VAL A 18 4.17 -2.13 -14.65
N ALA A 19 3.14 -1.37 -15.05
CA ALA A 19 3.01 0.05 -14.68
C ALA A 19 2.56 0.27 -13.22
N PHE A 20 1.97 -0.75 -12.59
CA PHE A 20 1.47 -0.64 -11.21
C PHE A 20 2.58 -0.87 -10.18
N ALA A 21 3.48 -1.84 -10.41
CA ALA A 21 4.61 -2.10 -9.50
C ALA A 21 5.56 -0.89 -9.39
N ASP A 22 5.92 -0.27 -10.53
CA ASP A 22 6.74 0.95 -10.53
C ASP A 22 6.08 2.11 -9.78
N ASN A 23 4.75 2.18 -9.82
CA ASN A 23 3.97 3.23 -9.15
C ASN A 23 3.89 3.00 -7.64
N ASP A 24 3.73 1.76 -7.20
CA ASP A 24 3.65 1.40 -5.79
C ASP A 24 5.01 1.62 -5.11
N ASP A 25 6.11 1.16 -5.72
CA ASP A 25 7.48 1.43 -5.27
C ASP A 25 7.78 2.94 -5.16
N HIS A 26 7.28 3.71 -6.12
CA HIS A 26 7.41 5.16 -6.12
C HIS A 26 6.66 5.80 -4.94
N ILE A 27 5.41 5.38 -4.69
CA ILE A 27 4.59 5.85 -3.57
C ILE A 27 5.25 5.54 -2.23
N GLU A 28 5.71 4.30 -2.03
CA GLU A 28 6.41 3.90 -0.80
C GLU A 28 7.67 4.73 -0.58
N ARG A 29 8.45 4.97 -1.64
CA ARG A 29 9.64 5.82 -1.57
C ARG A 29 9.29 7.26 -1.22
N GLU A 30 8.22 7.81 -1.80
CA GLU A 30 7.75 9.16 -1.45
C GLU A 30 7.38 9.27 0.03
N ILE A 31 6.73 8.26 0.60
CA ILE A 31 6.42 8.23 2.04
C ILE A 31 7.72 8.12 2.85
N ARG A 32 8.61 7.18 2.50
CA ARG A 32 9.85 6.92 3.24
C ARG A 32 10.82 8.12 3.24
N THR A 33 10.76 8.94 2.20
CA THR A 33 11.58 10.16 2.04
C THR A 33 10.89 11.44 2.51
N ASP A 34 9.63 11.37 2.97
CA ASP A 34 8.96 12.50 3.61
C ASP A 34 9.69 12.91 4.89
N VAL A 35 9.99 14.20 5.02
CA VAL A 35 10.65 14.79 6.18
C VAL A 35 9.88 14.53 7.50
N ASN A 36 8.57 14.30 7.41
CA ASN A 36 7.72 14.03 8.56
C ASN A 36 7.49 12.53 8.81
N TYR A 37 8.08 11.63 8.00
CA TYR A 37 7.80 10.20 8.06
C TYR A 37 7.92 9.64 9.48
N GLN A 38 9.07 9.85 10.12
CA GLN A 38 9.34 9.37 11.48
C GLN A 38 8.39 9.98 12.53
N ALA A 39 8.00 11.24 12.36
CA ALA A 39 7.03 11.88 13.24
C ALA A 39 5.62 11.30 13.06
N ASN A 40 5.24 10.95 11.83
CA ASN A 40 3.95 10.35 11.51
C ASN A 40 3.89 8.87 11.95
N VAL A 41 4.97 8.09 11.80
CA VAL A 41 5.09 6.73 12.37
C VAL A 41 4.88 6.79 13.89
N LYS A 42 5.55 7.71 14.59
CA LYS A 42 5.37 7.88 16.05
C LYS A 42 3.93 8.24 16.42
N LYS A 43 3.26 9.12 15.67
CA LYS A 43 1.84 9.46 15.88
C LYS A 43 0.94 8.26 15.63
N ALA A 44 1.20 7.46 14.60
CA ALA A 44 0.46 6.25 14.29
C ALA A 44 0.59 5.23 15.42
N THR A 45 1.80 4.99 15.92
CA THR A 45 2.05 4.14 17.08
C THR A 45 1.24 4.60 18.30
N GLN A 46 1.29 5.89 18.63
CA GLN A 46 0.54 6.45 19.78
C GLN A 46 -0.97 6.33 19.60
N LEU A 47 -1.49 6.60 18.39
CA LEU A 47 -2.90 6.45 18.06
C LEU A 47 -3.36 5.01 18.28
N LEU A 48 -2.63 4.01 17.78
CA LEU A 48 -2.99 2.61 17.90
C LEU A 48 -2.83 2.09 19.34
N GLN A 49 -1.77 2.48 20.05
CA GLN A 49 -1.61 2.19 21.47
C GLN A 49 -2.78 2.74 22.30
N SER A 50 -3.25 3.95 22.01
CA SER A 50 -4.43 4.53 22.69
C SER A 50 -5.72 3.73 22.46
N LYS A 51 -5.76 2.90 21.40
CA LYS A 51 -6.87 2.00 21.05
C LYS A 51 -6.67 0.58 21.55
N GLY A 52 -5.60 0.32 22.31
CA GLY A 52 -5.28 -0.98 22.92
C GLY A 52 -4.45 -1.91 22.04
N TYR A 53 -3.88 -1.42 20.95
CA TYR A 53 -2.98 -2.21 20.11
C TYR A 53 -1.54 -2.17 20.63
N GLN A 54 -0.85 -3.29 20.49
CA GLN A 54 0.59 -3.44 20.61
C GLN A 54 1.16 -3.49 19.20
N VAL A 55 1.67 -2.36 18.71
CA VAL A 55 2.23 -2.23 17.35
C VAL A 55 3.55 -3.00 17.27
N VAL A 56 3.68 -3.84 16.25
CA VAL A 56 4.86 -4.65 15.93
C VAL A 56 5.68 -3.94 14.86
N ASP A 57 5.04 -3.61 13.75
CA ASP A 57 5.70 -2.95 12.62
C ASP A 57 4.79 -1.90 11.97
N ILE A 58 5.41 -0.91 11.33
CA ILE A 58 4.73 0.12 10.52
C ILE A 58 5.60 0.39 9.30
N ASP A 59 5.07 0.07 8.13
CA ASP A 59 5.74 0.29 6.85
C ASP A 59 4.92 1.16 5.90
N PRO A 60 5.57 1.90 4.98
CA PRO A 60 4.89 2.51 3.85
C PRO A 60 4.24 1.44 2.97
N ASP A 61 3.01 1.71 2.53
CA ASP A 61 2.27 0.87 1.59
C ASP A 61 1.62 1.75 0.52
N ALA A 62 1.37 1.17 -0.64
CA ALA A 62 0.64 1.76 -1.75
C ALA A 62 -0.68 1.02 -1.98
N HIS A 63 -1.72 1.36 -1.22
CA HIS A 63 -3.01 0.71 -1.41
C HIS A 63 -3.85 1.37 -2.51
N ARG A 64 -4.07 0.67 -3.63
CA ARG A 64 -4.85 1.17 -4.78
C ARG A 64 -4.33 2.50 -5.31
N GLY A 65 -3.01 2.67 -5.33
CA GLY A 65 -2.33 3.89 -5.77
C GLY A 65 -2.42 5.07 -4.79
N GLN A 66 -2.80 4.82 -3.53
CA GLN A 66 -2.83 5.83 -2.48
C GLN A 66 -1.74 5.57 -1.43
N LYS A 67 -1.22 6.67 -0.85
CA LYS A 67 -0.25 6.59 0.24
C LYS A 67 -0.90 6.07 1.51
N THR A 68 -0.44 4.93 1.99
CA THR A 68 -0.90 4.32 3.23
C THR A 68 0.26 3.88 4.11
N LEU A 69 -0.04 3.60 5.38
CA LEU A 69 0.84 2.81 6.23
C LEU A 69 0.16 1.46 6.46
N GLU A 70 0.88 0.38 6.22
CA GLU A 70 0.50 -0.95 6.70
C GLU A 70 1.10 -1.15 8.08
N VAL A 71 0.31 -1.73 8.98
CA VAL A 71 0.64 -1.86 10.39
C VAL A 71 0.27 -3.26 10.86
N GLU A 72 1.27 -3.99 11.32
CA GLU A 72 1.10 -5.23 12.05
C GLU A 72 0.98 -4.90 13.54
N ALA A 73 -0.11 -5.34 14.19
CA ALA A 73 -0.32 -5.06 15.60
C ALA A 73 -1.16 -6.12 16.32
N TYR A 74 -0.90 -6.29 17.61
CA TYR A 74 -1.65 -7.24 18.45
C TYR A 74 -2.65 -6.56 19.37
N LYS A 75 -3.83 -7.14 19.51
CA LYS A 75 -4.84 -6.74 20.52
C LYS A 75 -5.57 -7.96 21.04
N ASN A 76 -5.65 -8.09 22.37
CA ASN A 76 -6.25 -9.24 23.05
C ASN A 76 -5.68 -10.60 22.62
N GLY A 77 -4.39 -10.65 22.26
CA GLY A 77 -3.71 -11.87 21.82
C GLY A 77 -3.98 -12.26 20.37
N GLN A 78 -4.66 -11.42 19.60
CA GLN A 78 -4.87 -11.60 18.16
C GLN A 78 -4.03 -10.60 17.38
N GLU A 79 -3.48 -11.03 16.25
CA GLU A 79 -2.76 -10.19 15.30
C GLU A 79 -3.75 -9.51 14.35
N TYR A 80 -3.41 -8.29 13.95
CA TYR A 80 -4.22 -7.47 13.08
C TYR A 80 -3.36 -6.81 12.02
N ASP A 81 -3.85 -6.89 10.78
CA ASP A 81 -3.45 -6.04 9.67
C ASP A 81 -4.29 -4.76 9.68
N ILE A 82 -3.63 -3.64 9.97
CA ILE A 82 -4.25 -2.32 10.02
C ILE A 82 -3.66 -1.47 8.91
N ARG A 83 -4.54 -0.81 8.14
CA ARG A 83 -4.12 0.17 7.14
C ARG A 83 -4.54 1.56 7.55
N LEU A 84 -3.58 2.48 7.59
CA LEU A 84 -3.81 3.89 7.88
C LEU A 84 -3.62 4.73 6.61
N SER A 85 -4.39 5.80 6.46
CA SER A 85 -4.09 6.82 5.45
C SER A 85 -2.80 7.57 5.81
N TYR A 86 -2.03 7.99 4.81
CA TYR A 86 -0.84 8.83 5.04
C TYR A 86 -1.01 10.20 4.36
N PRO A 87 -0.75 11.33 5.04
CA PRO A 87 -0.23 11.48 6.41
C PRO A 87 -1.31 11.65 7.49
N ASN A 88 -2.60 11.54 7.16
CA ASN A 88 -3.70 11.86 8.07
C ASN A 88 -3.94 10.81 9.18
N LEU A 89 -3.45 9.58 8.98
CA LEU A 89 -3.53 8.46 9.92
C LEU A 89 -4.95 8.00 10.25
N GLU A 90 -5.88 8.16 9.30
CA GLU A 90 -7.23 7.62 9.43
C GLU A 90 -7.18 6.10 9.23
N ILE A 91 -7.86 5.32 10.07
CA ILE A 91 -7.94 3.87 9.91
C ILE A 91 -8.83 3.58 8.69
N LEU A 92 -8.22 3.04 7.62
CA LEU A 92 -8.88 2.65 6.38
C LEU A 92 -9.36 1.19 6.44
N SER A 93 -8.60 0.32 7.09
CA SER A 93 -8.98 -1.06 7.37
C SER A 93 -8.36 -1.58 8.65
N GLU A 94 -9.06 -2.49 9.31
CA GLU A 94 -8.61 -3.28 10.46
C GLU A 94 -9.12 -4.70 10.22
N ARG A 95 -8.22 -5.67 10.11
CA ARG A 95 -8.55 -7.08 9.84
C ARG A 95 -7.74 -7.97 10.76
N LEU A 96 -8.31 -9.09 11.16
CA LEU A 96 -7.51 -10.15 11.80
C LEU A 96 -6.56 -10.73 10.75
N ASP A 97 -5.32 -10.96 11.16
CA ASP A 97 -4.37 -11.77 10.40
C ASP A 97 -4.60 -13.25 10.77
N ASP A 98 -4.90 -14.09 9.77
CA ASP A 98 -5.40 -15.47 9.91
C ASP A 98 -4.30 -16.52 9.62
#